data_AF-A0A4U1EGR2-F1
#
_entry.id   AF-A0A4U1EGR2-F1
#
_cell.length_a   1.000
_cell.length_b   1.000
_cell.length_c   1.000
_cell.angle_alpha   90.00
_cell.angle_beta   90.00
_cell.angle_gamma   90.00
#
_symmetry.space_group_name_H-M   'P 1'
#
loop_
_entity.id
_entity.type
_entity.pdbx_description
1 polymer ?
#
loop_
_entity_poly.entity_id
_entity_poly.type
_entity_poly.pdbx_seq_one_letter_code
_entity_poly.pdbx_strand_id
1 'polypeptide(L)'
;MSEVTRSLPQRWGASFGRGSDFDSWGQLVEAIEEHQILARHLQKEAQAQHSNSEFTEEQKKTIGKMATCLELRSAALQSTRSQEEFKLEDLKKLEPILKNILTYNKFPFDVQPVPLRRVLAPGEEENLEFEEEGGARAGSPDAFPAKFPVLYYQGCHQNQE
;
A
#
# COMPACT_ATOMS: atom_id res chain seq x y z
N MET A 1 8.83 8.60 22.36
CA MET A 1 7.85 8.40 21.28
C MET A 1 7.01 9.64 21.15
N SER A 2 7.32 10.43 20.12
CA SER A 2 6.59 11.61 19.68
C SER A 2 5.15 11.29 19.28
N GLU A 3 4.32 12.33 19.22
CA GLU A 3 2.94 12.22 18.75
C GLU A 3 2.85 11.73 17.31
N VAL A 4 3.78 12.17 16.44
CA VAL A 4 3.89 11.72 15.06
C VAL A 4 4.09 10.21 14.99
N THR A 5 5.09 9.66 15.70
CA THR A 5 5.34 8.21 15.71
C THR A 5 4.18 7.43 16.34
N ARG A 6 3.50 7.99 17.35
CA ARG A 6 2.32 7.36 17.96
C ARG A 6 1.12 7.30 17.01
N SER A 7 1.01 8.22 16.05
CA SER A 7 -0.05 8.25 15.05
C SER A 7 0.19 7.30 13.87
N LEU A 8 1.44 6.87 13.62
CA LEU A 8 1.80 6.01 12.50
C LEU A 8 1.02 4.69 12.45
N PRO A 9 0.88 3.92 13.56
CA PRO A 9 0.06 2.71 13.56
C PRO A 9 -1.39 2.95 13.14
N GLN A 10 -1.98 4.10 13.47
CA GLN A 10 -3.35 4.42 13.07
C GLN A 10 -3.43 4.70 11.56
N ARG A 11 -2.49 5.47 11.02
CA ARG A 11 -2.40 5.77 9.58
C ARG A 11 -2.16 4.52 8.75
N TRP A 12 -1.22 3.68 9.18
CA TRP A 12 -0.97 2.39 8.56
C TRP A 12 -2.20 1.48 8.65
N GLY A 13 -2.97 1.54 9.75
CA GLY A 13 -4.18 0.74 9.92
C GLY A 13 -5.29 1.16 8.98
N ALA A 14 -5.45 2.46 8.75
CA ALA A 14 -6.37 2.96 7.74
C ALA A 14 -5.99 2.52 6.33
N SER A 15 -4.70 2.62 5.97
CA SER A 15 -4.18 2.14 4.67
C SER A 15 -4.37 0.62 4.50
N PHE A 16 -4.08 -0.15 5.54
CA PHE A 16 -4.29 -1.60 5.57
C PHE A 16 -5.75 -1.97 5.36
N GLY A 17 -6.67 -1.27 6.03
CA GLY A 17 -8.12 -1.45 5.87
C GLY A 17 -8.56 -1.21 4.44
N ARG A 18 -8.15 -0.09 3.83
CA ARG A 18 -8.46 0.22 2.43
C ARG A 18 -7.95 -0.87 1.47
N GLY A 19 -6.70 -1.30 1.61
CA GLY A 19 -6.13 -2.36 0.76
C GLY A 19 -6.90 -3.67 0.89
N SER A 20 -7.29 -4.02 2.12
CA SER A 20 -8.10 -5.21 2.40
C SER A 20 -9.53 -5.13 1.85
N ASP A 21 -10.11 -3.93 1.83
CA ASP A 21 -11.44 -3.69 1.25
C ASP A 21 -11.40 -3.85 -0.27
N PHE A 22 -10.42 -3.24 -0.94
CA PHE A 22 -10.19 -3.42 -2.38
C PHE A 22 -9.98 -4.89 -2.74
N ASP A 23 -9.14 -5.59 -1.98
CA ASP A 23 -8.90 -7.03 -2.16
C ASP A 23 -10.20 -7.83 -2.02
N SER A 24 -10.99 -7.55 -0.98
CA SER A 24 -12.29 -8.18 -0.74
C SER A 24 -13.30 -7.90 -1.87
N TRP A 25 -13.25 -6.71 -2.48
CA TRP A 25 -14.11 -6.31 -3.59
C TRP A 25 -13.61 -6.78 -4.96
N GLY A 26 -12.42 -7.37 -5.03
CA GLY A 26 -11.79 -7.80 -6.30
C GLY A 26 -11.21 -6.65 -7.12
N GLN A 27 -10.98 -5.49 -6.52
CA GLN A 27 -10.27 -4.36 -7.14
C GLN A 27 -8.76 -4.63 -7.07
N LEU A 28 -8.28 -5.56 -7.92
CA LEU A 28 -6.93 -6.13 -7.81
C LEU A 28 -5.83 -5.07 -7.97
N VAL A 29 -5.99 -4.12 -8.89
CA VAL A 29 -4.97 -3.10 -9.18
C VAL A 29 -4.81 -2.17 -7.98
N GLU A 30 -5.91 -1.68 -7.44
CA GLU A 30 -5.97 -0.82 -6.26
C GLU A 30 -5.49 -1.54 -5.01
N ALA A 31 -5.87 -2.81 -4.84
CA ALA A 31 -5.41 -3.64 -3.72
C ALA A 31 -3.89 -3.84 -3.76
N ILE A 32 -3.33 -4.17 -4.92
CA ILE A 32 -1.88 -4.32 -5.12
C ILE A 32 -1.17 -3.00 -4.83
N GLU A 33 -1.64 -1.90 -5.39
CA GLU A 33 -1.02 -0.59 -5.22
C GLU A 33 -1.01 -0.16 -3.76
N GLU A 34 -2.15 -0.23 -3.06
CA GLU A 34 -2.27 0.16 -1.66
C GLU A 34 -1.41 -0.74 -0.76
N HIS A 35 -1.42 -2.06 -0.98
CA HIS A 35 -0.55 -2.99 -0.23
C HIS A 35 0.94 -2.70 -0.45
N GLN A 36 1.36 -2.38 -1.68
CA GLN A 36 2.76 -2.05 -1.98
C GLN A 36 3.17 -0.69 -1.40
N ILE A 37 2.31 0.33 -1.47
CA ILE A 37 2.56 1.63 -0.83
C ILE A 37 2.75 1.44 0.68
N LEU A 38 1.87 0.69 1.32
CA LEU A 38 1.98 0.42 2.74
C LEU A 38 3.24 -0.40 3.07
N ALA A 39 3.55 -1.44 2.30
CA ALA A 39 4.76 -2.24 2.48
C ALA A 39 6.03 -1.37 2.42
N ARG A 40 6.11 -0.42 1.47
CA ARG A 40 7.22 0.52 1.35
C ARG A 40 7.34 1.43 2.57
N HIS A 41 6.22 1.94 3.10
CA HIS A 41 6.24 2.75 4.33
C HIS A 41 6.72 1.96 5.54
N LEU A 42 6.24 0.73 5.69
CA LEU A 42 6.68 -0.15 6.78
C LEU A 42 8.17 -0.53 6.64
N GLN A 43 8.65 -0.80 5.42
CA GLN A 43 10.08 -1.06 5.17
C GLN A 43 10.96 0.14 5.52
N LYS A 44 10.54 1.36 5.16
CA LYS A 44 11.27 2.59 5.52
C LYS A 44 11.43 2.72 7.03
N GLU A 45 10.37 2.46 7.80
CA GLU A 45 10.46 2.51 9.27
C GLU A 45 11.28 1.35 9.85
N ALA A 46 11.09 0.13 9.34
CA ALA A 46 11.79 -1.06 9.81
C ALA A 46 13.32 -0.96 9.63
N GLN A 47 13.78 -0.22 8.63
CA GLN A 47 15.19 0.00 8.34
C GLN A 47 15.72 1.37 8.80
N ALA A 48 14.85 2.22 9.36
CA ALA A 48 15.26 3.52 9.86
C ALA A 48 16.34 3.37 10.92
N GLN A 49 17.39 4.18 10.80
CA GLN A 49 18.45 4.24 11.81
C GLN A 49 17.87 4.70 13.16
N HIS A 50 18.56 4.41 14.25
CA HIS A 50 18.11 4.75 15.60
C HIS A 50 17.90 6.28 15.81
N SER A 51 18.52 7.12 14.98
CA SER A 51 18.30 8.57 14.99
C SER A 51 16.99 9.00 14.32
N ASN A 52 16.42 8.14 13.47
CA ASN A 52 15.33 8.48 12.56
C ASN A 52 14.02 7.75 12.90
N SER A 53 14.06 6.78 13.82
CA SER A 53 12.89 6.01 14.27
C SER A 53 12.89 5.89 15.79
N GLU A 54 11.75 6.19 16.40
CA GLU A 54 11.53 5.97 17.84
C GLU A 54 10.99 4.56 18.17
N PHE A 55 10.78 3.70 17.16
CA PHE A 55 10.50 2.28 17.38
C PHE A 55 11.74 1.52 17.84
N THR A 56 11.53 0.54 18.72
CA THR A 56 12.58 -0.39 19.16
C THR A 56 12.94 -1.37 18.04
N GLU A 57 14.11 -1.98 18.10
CA GLU A 57 14.54 -2.97 17.09
C GLU A 57 13.60 -4.16 16.99
N GLU A 58 12.95 -4.57 18.08
CA GLU A 58 11.97 -5.65 18.06
C GLU A 58 10.65 -5.23 17.39
N GLN A 59 10.22 -3.98 17.61
CA GLN A 59 9.08 -3.40 16.90
C GLN A 59 9.38 -3.27 15.40
N LYS A 60 10.59 -2.81 15.03
CA LYS A 60 11.04 -2.73 13.64
C LYS A 60 11.07 -4.09 12.95
N LYS A 61 11.51 -5.16 13.63
CA LYS A 61 11.39 -6.52 13.09
C LYS A 61 9.94 -6.89 12.81
N THR A 62 9.02 -6.59 13.72
CA THR A 62 7.59 -6.84 13.53
C THR A 62 7.05 -6.06 12.33
N ILE A 63 7.37 -4.77 12.24
CA ILE A 63 7.03 -3.91 11.10
C ILE A 63 7.58 -4.49 9.78
N GLY A 64 8.83 -4.94 9.75
CA GLY A 64 9.47 -5.54 8.59
C GLY A 64 8.79 -6.83 8.13
N LYS A 65 8.40 -7.69 9.09
CA LYS A 65 7.63 -8.91 8.79
C LYS A 65 6.26 -8.60 8.19
N MET A 66 5.59 -7.55 8.67
CA MET A 66 4.31 -7.11 8.12
C MET A 66 4.45 -6.62 6.68
N ALA A 67 5.50 -5.86 6.38
CA ALA A 67 5.79 -5.45 5.01
C ALA A 67 5.94 -6.66 4.08
N THR A 68 6.64 -7.70 4.53
CA THR A 68 6.78 -8.95 3.76
C THR A 68 5.44 -9.64 3.51
N CYS A 69 4.55 -9.70 4.49
CA CYS A 69 3.21 -10.26 4.27
C CYS A 69 2.40 -9.47 3.22
N LEU A 70 2.52 -8.14 3.19
CA LEU A 70 1.86 -7.30 2.18
C LEU A 70 2.45 -7.52 0.78
N GLU A 71 3.77 -7.72 0.67
CA GLU A 71 4.42 -8.09 -0.59
C GLU A 71 3.97 -9.47 -1.07
N LEU A 72 3.90 -10.45 -0.17
CA LEU A 72 3.40 -11.80 -0.48
C LEU A 72 1.95 -11.74 -0.99
N ARG A 73 1.10 -10.92 -0.37
CA ARG A 73 -0.28 -10.73 -0.87
C ARG A 73 -0.28 -10.06 -2.25
N SER A 74 0.50 -9.00 -2.41
CA SER A 74 0.59 -8.28 -3.70
C SER A 74 1.05 -9.21 -4.82
N ALA A 75 2.05 -10.06 -4.55
CA ALA A 75 2.53 -11.07 -5.50
C ALA A 75 1.47 -12.14 -5.78
N ALA A 76 0.73 -12.59 -4.77
CA ALA A 76 -0.38 -13.52 -4.95
C ALA A 76 -1.49 -12.94 -5.85
N LEU A 77 -1.86 -11.67 -5.65
CA LEU A 77 -2.85 -10.97 -6.48
C LEU A 77 -2.39 -10.76 -7.93
N GLN A 78 -1.08 -10.66 -8.18
CA GLN A 78 -0.50 -10.55 -9.52
C GLN A 78 -0.34 -11.90 -10.22
N SER A 79 -0.34 -13.00 -9.47
CA SER A 79 -0.15 -14.34 -10.01
C SER A 79 -1.41 -14.83 -10.71
N THR A 80 -1.25 -15.34 -11.93
CA THR A 80 -2.35 -15.96 -12.71
C THR A 80 -2.51 -17.45 -12.42
N ARG A 81 -1.60 -18.05 -11.63
CA ARG A 81 -1.60 -19.48 -11.29
C ARG A 81 -0.74 -19.73 -10.05
N SER A 82 -1.32 -19.84 -8.86
CA SER A 82 -0.61 -20.45 -7.72
C SER A 82 -1.55 -21.20 -6.77
N GLN A 83 -1.08 -22.35 -6.29
CA GLN A 83 -1.80 -23.24 -5.37
C GLN A 83 -1.43 -22.98 -3.90
N GLU A 84 -0.36 -22.19 -3.66
CA GLU A 84 0.17 -21.83 -2.35
C GLU A 84 0.30 -20.31 -2.24
N GLU A 85 -0.85 -19.63 -2.24
CA GLU A 85 -0.96 -18.17 -2.20
C GLU A 85 -1.18 -17.67 -0.78
N PHE A 86 -0.56 -16.53 -0.43
CA PHE A 86 -0.83 -15.83 0.82
C PHE A 86 -2.26 -15.28 0.78
N LYS A 87 -3.14 -15.84 1.61
CA LYS A 87 -4.58 -15.59 1.53
C LYS A 87 -4.97 -14.30 2.23
N LEU A 88 -6.09 -13.72 1.84
CA LEU A 88 -6.63 -12.52 2.49
C LEU A 88 -7.00 -12.79 3.95
N GLU A 89 -7.46 -13.99 4.30
CA GLU A 89 -7.78 -14.35 5.69
C GLU A 89 -6.52 -14.36 6.58
N ASP A 90 -5.39 -14.78 6.01
CA ASP A 90 -4.10 -14.71 6.70
C ASP A 90 -3.64 -13.26 6.81
N LEU A 91 -3.77 -12.46 5.75
CA LEU A 91 -3.43 -11.04 5.80
C LEU A 91 -4.21 -10.31 6.91
N LYS A 92 -5.51 -10.56 7.03
CA LYS A 92 -6.38 -9.94 8.06
C LYS A 92 -5.92 -10.20 9.50
N LYS A 93 -5.14 -11.27 9.76
CA LYS A 93 -4.53 -11.52 11.07
C LYS A 93 -3.52 -10.45 11.48
N LEU A 94 -3.04 -9.64 10.54
CA LEU A 94 -2.10 -8.53 10.79
C LEU A 94 -2.79 -7.28 11.33
N GLU A 95 -4.09 -7.11 11.13
CA GLU A 95 -4.82 -5.91 11.58
C GLU A 95 -4.65 -5.63 13.09
N PRO A 96 -4.86 -6.60 14.01
CA PRO A 96 -4.63 -6.36 15.44
C PRO A 96 -3.15 -6.15 15.77
N ILE A 97 -2.23 -6.71 14.99
CA ILE A 97 -0.79 -6.54 15.17
C ILE A 97 -0.42 -5.10 14.87
N LEU A 98 -0.89 -4.59 13.73
CA LEU A 98 -0.62 -3.25 13.26
C LEU A 98 -1.09 -2.20 14.26
N LYS A 99 -2.30 -2.35 14.78
CA LYS A 99 -2.87 -1.45 15.80
C LYS A 99 -2.12 -1.51 17.14
N ASN A 100 -1.49 -2.65 17.45
CA ASN A 100 -0.81 -2.91 18.72
C ASN A 100 0.71 -3.10 18.57
N ILE A 101 1.35 -2.55 17.52
CA ILE A 101 2.79 -2.71 17.26
C ILE A 101 3.63 -2.40 18.52
N LEU A 102 3.19 -1.44 19.33
CA LEU A 102 3.90 -1.02 20.54
C LEU A 102 3.97 -2.09 21.63
N THR A 103 3.00 -3.00 21.69
CA THR A 103 2.83 -3.99 22.76
C THR A 103 2.86 -5.43 22.26
N TYR A 104 2.99 -5.64 20.95
CA TYR A 104 2.92 -6.95 20.34
C TYR A 104 4.28 -7.66 20.34
N ASN A 105 4.32 -8.91 20.82
CA ASN A 105 5.57 -9.64 21.07
C ASN A 105 5.72 -10.96 20.29
N LYS A 106 4.69 -11.43 19.55
CA LYS A 106 4.74 -12.75 18.87
C LYS A 106 4.09 -12.75 17.49
N PHE A 107 4.89 -12.65 16.43
CA PHE A 107 4.39 -12.67 15.06
C PHE A 107 3.79 -14.03 14.67
N PRO A 108 2.63 -14.08 13.96
CA PRO A 108 1.91 -15.32 13.68
C PRO A 108 2.42 -16.09 12.45
N PHE A 109 3.34 -15.52 11.67
CA PHE A 109 3.89 -16.13 10.46
C PHE A 109 5.39 -16.32 10.56
N ASP A 110 5.90 -17.42 10.00
CA ASP A 110 7.35 -17.63 9.81
C ASP A 110 7.81 -16.93 8.53
N VAL A 111 7.82 -15.60 8.58
CA VAL A 111 8.31 -14.74 7.51
C VAL A 111 9.56 -13.99 7.96
N GLN A 112 10.50 -13.82 7.05
CA GLN A 112 11.68 -13.00 7.26
C GLN A 112 11.46 -11.63 6.60
N PRO A 113 11.81 -10.52 7.28
CA PRO A 113 11.77 -9.20 6.66
C PRO A 113 12.60 -9.21 5.37
N VAL A 114 11.98 -8.82 4.27
CA VAL A 114 12.68 -8.70 2.99
C VAL A 114 13.73 -7.60 3.12
N PRO A 115 15.02 -7.89 2.89
CA PRO A 115 16.02 -6.84 2.77
C PRO A 115 15.64 -5.96 1.58
N LEU A 116 15.58 -4.63 1.77
CA LEU A 116 15.46 -3.69 0.66
C LEU A 116 16.55 -4.01 -0.37
N ARG A 117 16.16 -4.67 -1.46
CA ARG A 117 16.96 -4.63 -2.68
C ARG A 117 16.88 -3.17 -3.11
N ARG A 118 18.03 -2.48 -3.11
CA ARG A 118 18.15 -1.21 -3.85
C ARG A 118 17.63 -1.50 -5.24
N VAL A 119 16.43 -1.00 -5.55
CA VAL A 119 15.91 -1.02 -6.90
C VAL A 119 16.75 0.02 -7.64
N LEU A 120 17.95 -0.38 -8.04
CA LEU A 120 18.57 0.24 -9.20
C LEU A 120 17.74 -0.21 -10.39
N ALA A 121 16.69 0.55 -10.69
CA ALA A 121 16.27 0.65 -12.08
C ALA A 121 17.43 1.31 -12.84
N PRO A 122 17.77 0.87 -14.08
CA PRO A 122 18.59 1.66 -14.97
C PRO A 122 17.90 3.02 -15.23
N GLY A 123 18.23 4.03 -14.42
CA GLY A 123 17.70 5.40 -14.50
C GLY A 123 16.92 5.84 -13.26
N GLU A 124 17.66 6.29 -12.24
CA GLU A 124 17.40 7.38 -11.27
C GLU A 124 16.01 7.57 -10.60
N GLU A 125 16.05 7.61 -9.26
CA GLU A 125 14.99 7.99 -8.31
C GLU A 125 14.99 9.50 -8.02
N GLU A 126 13.82 10.14 -7.82
CA GLU A 126 13.58 11.00 -6.63
C GLU A 126 12.14 11.58 -6.53
N ASN A 127 11.68 11.64 -5.28
CA ASN A 127 10.78 12.63 -4.65
C ASN A 127 9.35 12.88 -5.18
N LEU A 128 8.37 12.26 -4.51
CA LEU A 128 7.05 12.86 -4.32
C LEU A 128 7.02 13.53 -2.95
N GLU A 129 7.52 14.76 -2.88
CA GLU A 129 7.09 15.73 -1.88
C GLU A 129 5.60 15.99 -2.13
N PHE A 130 4.78 15.69 -1.12
CA PHE A 130 3.37 16.07 -1.13
C PHE A 130 3.33 17.55 -0.74
N GLU A 131 3.15 18.45 -1.71
CA GLU A 131 2.87 19.85 -1.43
C GLU A 131 1.53 19.96 -0.69
N GLU A 132 1.57 20.68 0.43
CA GLU A 132 0.44 21.02 1.26
C GLU A 132 -0.61 21.85 0.50
N GLU A 133 -1.85 21.63 0.93
CA GLU A 133 -3.08 22.31 0.57
C GLU A 133 -2.95 23.85 0.50
N GLY A 134 -2.76 24.37 -0.71
CA GLY A 134 -2.77 25.80 -1.01
C GLY A 134 -4.17 26.40 -1.05
N GLY A 135 -4.65 26.88 0.10
CA GLY A 135 -5.78 27.81 0.17
C GLY A 135 -5.34 29.26 -0.01
N ALA A 136 -5.54 29.84 -1.21
CA ALA A 136 -5.87 31.27 -1.41
C ALA A 136 -6.13 31.61 -2.88
N ARG A 137 -7.42 31.70 -3.20
CA ARG A 137 -8.09 32.43 -4.29
C ARG A 137 -7.39 33.73 -4.75
N ALA A 138 -7.12 33.86 -6.06
CA ALA A 138 -7.38 35.09 -6.85
C ALA A 138 -7.10 34.92 -8.37
N GLY A 139 -8.12 35.23 -9.21
CA GLY A 139 -7.97 35.69 -10.60
C GLY A 139 -8.19 34.66 -11.73
N SER A 140 -9.43 34.36 -12.13
CA SER A 140 -10.18 34.90 -13.31
C SER A 140 -9.87 34.23 -14.67
N PRO A 141 -10.84 34.10 -15.59
CA PRO A 141 -11.06 32.91 -16.39
C PRO A 141 -10.59 33.05 -17.84
N ASP A 142 -10.29 31.93 -18.53
CA ASP A 142 -11.02 31.54 -19.74
C ASP A 142 -10.58 30.18 -20.31
N ALA A 143 -11.50 29.60 -21.10
CA ALA A 143 -11.31 28.48 -22.03
C ALA A 143 -11.27 27.04 -21.46
N PHE A 144 -12.46 26.49 -21.17
CA PHE A 144 -12.73 25.08 -21.46
C PHE A 144 -13.29 24.96 -22.88
N PRO A 145 -12.74 24.05 -23.71
CA PRO A 145 -13.62 22.96 -24.11
C PRO A 145 -12.87 21.63 -24.29
N ALA A 146 -13.36 20.56 -23.69
CA ALA A 146 -13.20 19.22 -24.27
C ALA A 146 -14.32 18.31 -23.79
N LYS A 147 -15.17 17.96 -24.75
CA LYS A 147 -16.33 17.07 -24.62
C LYS A 147 -15.82 15.65 -24.37
N PHE A 148 -16.32 15.00 -23.33
CA PHE A 148 -16.28 13.54 -23.20
C PHE A 148 -17.34 12.94 -24.12
N PRO A 149 -17.01 12.00 -25.03
CA PRO A 149 -18.00 11.09 -25.57
C PRO A 149 -18.09 9.84 -24.69
N VAL A 150 -19.26 9.70 -24.07
CA VAL A 150 -19.77 8.46 -23.46
C VAL A 150 -19.83 7.38 -24.54
N LEU A 151 -19.04 6.31 -24.40
CA LEU A 151 -19.17 5.13 -25.26
C LEU A 151 -20.33 4.27 -24.75
N TYR A 152 -21.48 4.39 -25.42
CA TYR A 152 -22.55 3.40 -25.33
C TYR A 152 -22.17 2.15 -26.12
N TYR A 153 -22.32 0.99 -25.49
CA TYR A 153 -22.37 -0.31 -26.16
C TYR A 153 -23.50 -0.32 -27.21
N GLN A 154 -23.19 -0.68 -28.46
CA GLN A 154 -24.20 -1.07 -29.45
C GLN A 154 -23.80 -2.40 -30.09
N GLY A 155 -24.71 -3.36 -29.97
CA GLY A 155 -24.52 -4.76 -30.30
C GLY A 155 -24.52 -5.11 -31.79
N CYS A 156 -24.12 -6.36 -32.01
CA CYS A 156 -24.12 -7.08 -33.28
C CYS A 156 -25.51 -7.11 -33.92
N HIS A 157 -25.58 -6.86 -35.23
CA HIS A 157 -26.63 -7.44 -36.07
C HIS A 157 -26.10 -7.68 -37.49
N GLN A 158 -26.34 -8.90 -37.97
CA GLN A 158 -26.13 -9.42 -39.33
C GLN A 158 -26.73 -8.54 -40.43
N ASN A 159 -26.18 -8.66 -41.64
CA ASN A 159 -26.81 -9.07 -42.93
C ASN A 159 -25.73 -8.88 -44.02
N GLN A 160 -25.16 -9.92 -44.64
CA GLN A 160 -25.69 -10.72 -45.75
C GLN A 160 -26.35 -9.88 -46.85
N GLU A 161 -25.61 -9.67 -47.95
CA GLU A 161 -25.90 -10.12 -49.32
C GLU A 161 -24.64 -9.98 -50.19
#